data_AF-A0A147J3W8-F1
#
_entry.id   AF-A0A147J3W8-F1
#
_cell.length_a   1.000
_cell.length_b   1.000
_cell.length_c   1.000
_cell.angle_alpha   90.00
_cell.angle_beta   90.00
_cell.angle_gamma   90.00
#
_symmetry.space_group_name_H-M   'P 1'
#
loop_
_entity.id
_entity.type
_entity.pdbx_description
1 polymer ?
#
loop_
_entity_poly.entity_id
_entity_poly.type
_entity_poly.pdbx_seq_one_letter_code
_entity_poly.pdbx_strand_id
1 'polypeptide(L)'
;LFAHALWPDEARGLAAAIERALLLGEDGVIDAALLTPAPVAGMAGTGPARASFDLDESERGMIEAALIEHHHNVTQAAQALGLSRGALYRRMARHGL
;
A
#
# COMPACT_ATOMS: atom_id res chain seq x y z
N LEU A 1 -1.51 17.79 -26.78
CA LEU A 1 -1.33 17.92 -25.32
C LEU A 1 -1.57 16.54 -24.73
N PHE A 2 -0.53 15.83 -24.30
CA PHE A 2 -0.68 14.53 -23.65
C PHE A 2 -1.20 14.77 -22.23
N ALA A 3 -2.36 14.22 -21.90
CA ALA A 3 -2.89 14.26 -20.54
C ALA A 3 -2.06 13.30 -19.67
N HIS A 4 -1.15 13.86 -18.87
CA HIS A 4 -0.42 13.08 -17.87
C HIS A 4 -1.30 12.95 -16.62
N ALA A 5 -2.06 11.85 -16.54
CA ALA A 5 -2.84 11.54 -15.36
C ALA A 5 -1.94 10.87 -14.30
N LEU A 6 -1.80 11.51 -13.14
CA LEU A 6 -1.15 10.92 -11.97
C LEU A 6 -2.13 9.92 -11.34
N TRP A 7 -1.82 8.64 -11.48
CA TRP A 7 -2.60 7.57 -10.88
C TRP A 7 -2.19 7.41 -9.41
N PRO A 8 -3.12 7.53 -8.44
CA PRO A 8 -2.80 7.50 -7.00
C PRO A 8 -2.08 6.23 -6.52
N ASP A 9 -2.16 5.14 -7.29
CA ASP A 9 -1.58 3.83 -7.00
C ASP A 9 -0.96 3.20 -8.27
N GLU A 10 -0.39 4.05 -9.14
CA GLU A 10 0.23 3.67 -10.42
C GLU A 10 -0.61 2.68 -11.23
N ALA A 11 -0.09 1.46 -11.47
CA ALA A 11 -0.76 0.41 -12.23
C ALA A 11 -2.04 -0.10 -11.57
N ARG A 12 -2.12 -0.11 -10.23
CA ARG A 12 -3.33 -0.54 -9.51
C ARG A 12 -4.45 0.49 -9.67
N GLY A 13 -4.09 1.78 -9.65
CA GLY A 13 -5.03 2.87 -9.93
C GLY A 13 -5.58 2.80 -11.36
N LEU A 14 -4.73 2.50 -12.34
CA LEU A 14 -5.14 2.30 -13.72
C LEU A 14 -6.04 1.06 -13.87
N ALA A 15 -5.69 -0.06 -13.24
CA ALA A 15 -6.50 -1.29 -13.29
C ALA A 15 -7.92 -1.06 -12.75
N ALA A 16 -8.05 -0.39 -11.60
CA ALA A 16 -9.34 -0.07 -11.01
C ALA A 16 -10.19 0.85 -11.92
N ALA A 17 -9.57 1.81 -12.61
CA ALA A 17 -10.28 2.66 -13.55
C ALA A 17 -10.71 1.92 -14.82
N ILE A 18 -9.90 0.97 -15.31
CA ILE A 18 -10.27 0.10 -16.43
C ILE A 18 -11.44 -0.81 -16.04
N GLU A 19 -11.40 -1.45 -14.86
CA GLU A 19 -12.50 -2.27 -14.34
C GLU A 19 -13.80 -1.47 -14.24
N ARG A 20 -13.72 -0.25 -13.70
CA ARG A 20 -14.87 0.67 -13.64
C ARG A 20 -15.38 1.02 -15.04
N ALA A 21 -14.48 1.36 -15.97
CA ALA A 21 -14.85 1.72 -17.33
C ALA A 21 -15.49 0.55 -18.10
N LEU A 22 -15.07 -0.69 -17.83
CA LEU A 22 -15.72 -1.90 -18.35
C LEU A 22 -17.14 -2.08 -17.79
N LEU A 23 -17.36 -1.77 -16.51
CA LEU A 23 -18.68 -1.89 -15.88
C LEU A 23 -19.66 -0.79 -16.32
N LEU A 24 -19.16 0.41 -16.61
CA LEU A 24 -19.96 1.59 -16.95
C LEU A 24 -19.99 1.92 -18.45
N GLY A 25 -19.15 1.26 -19.25
CA GLY A 25 -19.10 1.44 -20.69
C GLY A 25 -20.32 0.78 -21.34
N GLU A 26 -21.03 1.57 -22.14
CA GLU A 26 -22.12 1.08 -22.99
C GLU A 26 -21.61 0.86 -24.42
N ASP A 27 -22.20 -0.11 -25.13
CA ASP A 27 -21.94 -0.40 -26.54
C ASP A 27 -20.47 -0.66 -26.92
N GLY A 28 -19.65 -1.11 -25.96
CA GLY A 28 -18.25 -1.46 -26.19
C GLY A 28 -17.33 -0.24 -26.42
N VAL A 29 -17.82 0.97 -26.16
CA VAL A 29 -17.05 2.21 -26.27
C VAL A 29 -16.78 2.74 -24.86
N ILE A 30 -15.50 2.87 -24.52
CA ILE A 30 -15.07 3.49 -23.26
C ILE A 30 -14.79 4.97 -23.53
N ASP A 31 -15.62 5.85 -22.96
CA ASP A 31 -15.32 7.28 -22.93
C ASP A 31 -14.10 7.53 -22.02
N ALA A 32 -13.17 8.37 -22.48
CA ALA A 32 -12.01 8.78 -21.70
C ALA A 32 -12.40 9.42 -20.35
N ALA A 33 -13.60 10.00 -20.24
CA ALA A 33 -14.15 10.48 -18.97
C ALA A 33 -14.25 9.36 -17.91
N LEU A 34 -14.53 8.12 -18.32
CA LEU A 34 -14.60 6.94 -17.44
C LEU A 34 -13.22 6.45 -16.99
N LEU A 35 -12.15 6.88 -17.65
CA LEU A 35 -10.77 6.62 -17.27
C LEU A 35 -10.16 7.78 -16.47
N THR A 36 -10.94 8.81 -16.14
CA THR A 36 -10.45 9.89 -15.28
C THR A 36 -10.20 9.31 -13.87
N PRO A 37 -8.99 9.45 -13.30
CA PRO A 37 -8.71 9.00 -11.95
C PRO A 37 -9.76 9.58 -11.01
N ALA A 38 -10.42 8.73 -10.23
CA ALA A 38 -11.34 9.24 -9.23
C ALA A 38 -10.58 10.20 -8.32
N PRO A 39 -11.13 11.39 -8.00
CA PRO A 39 -10.58 12.16 -6.90
C PRO A 39 -10.60 11.23 -5.70
N VAL A 40 -9.42 11.00 -5.12
CA VAL A 40 -9.30 10.32 -3.83
C VAL A 40 -10.18 11.13 -2.87
N ALA A 41 -11.42 10.66 -2.65
CA ALA A 41 -12.29 11.21 -1.64
C ALA A 41 -11.50 11.06 -0.35
N GLY A 42 -11.08 12.20 0.20
CA GLY A 42 -9.95 12.26 1.09
C GLY A 42 -10.07 11.26 2.23
N MET A 43 -9.05 10.41 2.36
CA MET A 43 -8.43 10.29 3.67
C MET A 43 -7.90 11.68 4.01
N ALA A 44 -8.78 12.51 4.57
CA ALA A 44 -8.41 13.72 5.25
C ALA A 44 -7.54 13.32 6.45
N GLY A 45 -6.22 13.37 6.23
CA GLY A 45 -5.21 13.01 7.21
C GLY A 45 -3.88 13.66 6.86
N THR A 46 -3.79 14.97 7.08
CA THR A 46 -2.56 15.73 7.37
C THR A 46 -1.31 15.51 6.50
N GLY A 47 -1.09 16.47 5.59
CA GLY A 47 0.24 16.89 5.13
C GLY A 47 0.80 16.12 3.92
N PRO A 48 1.79 16.70 3.21
CA PRO A 48 2.52 15.98 2.18
C PRO A 48 3.37 14.94 2.89
N ALA A 49 2.79 13.77 3.19
CA ALA A 49 3.56 12.57 3.40
C ALA A 49 4.34 12.40 2.09
N ARG A 50 5.61 12.80 2.12
CA ARG A 50 6.60 12.29 1.20
C ARG A 50 6.34 10.79 1.17
N ALA A 51 5.76 10.30 0.09
CA ALA A 51 5.90 8.92 -0.34
C ALA A 51 7.38 8.72 -0.69
N SER A 52 8.26 8.92 0.29
CA SER A 52 9.47 8.18 0.36
C SER A 52 9.01 6.74 0.42
N PHE A 53 9.62 5.92 -0.42
CA PHE A 53 9.67 4.48 -0.24
C PHE A 53 10.29 4.21 1.14
N ASP A 54 9.52 4.43 2.21
CA ASP A 54 10.02 4.42 3.58
C ASP A 54 10.03 2.96 4.02
N LEU A 55 11.06 2.27 3.53
CA LEU A 55 11.35 0.87 3.83
C LEU A 55 11.34 0.63 5.34
N ASP A 56 11.69 1.64 6.14
CA ASP A 56 11.66 1.59 7.59
C ASP A 56 10.23 1.49 8.14
N GLU A 57 9.27 2.29 7.66
CA GLU A 57 7.88 2.20 8.10
C GLU A 57 7.19 0.93 7.59
N SER A 58 7.52 0.49 6.37
CA SER A 58 7.06 -0.79 5.82
C SER A 58 7.60 -1.97 6.65
N GLU A 59 8.89 -1.94 7.02
CA GLU A 59 9.50 -2.96 7.87
C GLU A 59 8.86 -2.97 9.27
N ARG A 60 8.63 -1.80 9.87
CA ARG A 60 7.93 -1.68 11.15
C ARG A 60 6.53 -2.31 11.08
N GLY A 61 5.76 -1.99 10.05
CA GLY A 61 4.42 -2.56 9.85
C GLY A 61 4.44 -4.10 9.69
N MET A 62 5.41 -4.65 8.96
CA MET A 62 5.57 -6.11 8.84
C MET A 62 5.91 -6.77 10.17
N ILE A 63 6.73 -6.14 11.01
CA ILE A 63 7.09 -6.65 12.34
C ILE A 63 5.87 -6.63 13.26
N GLU A 64 5.12 -5.53 13.31
CA GLU A 64 3.90 -5.40 14.11
C GLU A 64 2.84 -6.43 13.70
N ALA A 65 2.60 -6.58 12.39
CA ALA A 65 1.63 -7.56 11.86
C ALA A 65 1.98 -8.99 12.25
N ALA A 66 3.25 -9.40 12.07
CA ALA A 66 3.70 -10.74 12.44
C ALA A 66 3.60 -11.00 13.96
N LEU A 67 3.88 -9.97 14.79
CA LEU A 67 3.70 -10.08 16.23
C LEU A 67 2.23 -10.26 16.60
N ILE A 68 1.32 -9.50 16.01
CA ILE A 68 -0.13 -9.60 16.28
C ILE A 68 -0.66 -10.98 15.85
N GLU A 69 -0.35 -11.40 14.62
CA GLU A 69 -0.80 -12.68 14.04
C GLU A 69 -0.35 -13.88 14.88
N HIS A 70 0.86 -13.82 15.44
CA HIS A 70 1.42 -14.86 16.30
C HIS A 70 1.26 -14.56 17.80
N HIS A 71 0.30 -13.72 18.20
CA HIS A 71 -0.04 -13.43 19.59
C HIS A 71 1.18 -13.02 20.46
N HIS A 72 2.03 -12.15 19.92
CA HIS A 72 3.29 -11.68 20.49
C HIS A 72 4.32 -12.79 20.77
N ASN A 73 4.17 -13.97 20.15
CA ASN A 73 5.18 -15.02 20.18
C ASN A 73 6.33 -14.67 19.23
N VAL A 74 7.35 -14.00 19.78
CA VAL A 74 8.55 -13.54 19.05
C VAL A 74 9.25 -14.64 18.26
N THR A 75 9.24 -15.89 18.76
CA THR A 75 9.87 -17.01 18.05
C THR A 75 9.12 -17.36 16.77
N GLN A 76 7.79 -17.41 16.82
CA GLN A 76 6.96 -17.70 15.64
C GLN A 76 6.94 -16.52 14.66
N ALA A 77 6.82 -15.29 15.15
CA ALA A 77 6.91 -14.09 14.32
C ALA A 77 8.25 -13.98 13.58
N ALA A 78 9.37 -14.29 14.25
CA ALA A 78 10.67 -14.32 13.61
C ALA A 78 10.76 -15.38 12.50
N GLN A 79 10.22 -16.58 12.74
CA GLN A 79 10.17 -17.65 11.73
C GLN A 79 9.32 -17.25 10.52
N ALA A 80 8.14 -16.65 10.75
CA ALA A 80 7.26 -16.17 9.68
C ALA A 80 7.94 -15.11 8.80
N LEU A 81 8.76 -14.25 9.40
CA LEU A 81 9.54 -13.23 8.69
C LEU A 81 10.87 -13.75 8.10
N GLY A 82 11.21 -15.04 8.29
CA GLY A 82 12.47 -15.61 7.83
C GLY A 82 13.70 -15.10 8.57
N LEU A 83 13.54 -14.62 9.81
CA LEU A 83 14.58 -14.03 10.65
C LEU A 83 14.96 -14.96 11.80
N SER A 84 16.20 -14.83 12.30
CA SER A 84 16.52 -15.35 13.62
C SER A 84 15.86 -14.49 14.70
N ARG A 85 15.57 -15.07 15.86
CA ARG A 85 15.00 -14.34 17.01
C ARG A 85 15.82 -13.10 17.39
N GLY A 86 17.15 -13.22 17.38
CA GLY A 86 18.05 -12.11 17.66
C GLY A 86 18.04 -11.02 16.59
N ALA A 87 17.79 -11.35 15.33
CA ALA A 87 17.62 -10.37 14.27
C ALA A 87 16.30 -9.58 14.43
N LEU A 88 15.21 -10.27 14.79
CA LEU A 88 13.93 -9.61 15.06
C LEU A 88 14.03 -8.62 16.23
N TYR A 89 14.65 -9.01 17.36
CA TYR A 89 14.85 -8.09 18.48
C TYR A 89 15.62 -6.82 18.12
N ARG A 90 16.67 -6.92 17.28
CA ARG A 90 17.42 -5.73 16.83
C ARG A 90 16.58 -4.81 15.95
N ARG A 91 15.68 -5.36 15.13
CA ARG A 91 14.77 -4.56 14.30
C ARG A 91 13.68 -3.91 15.13
N MET A 92 13.08 -4.63 16.09
CA MET A 92 12.15 -4.06 17.06
C MET A 92 12.77 -2.88 17.82
N ALA A 93 13.98 -3.05 18.34
CA ALA A 93 14.69 -1.98 19.04
C ALA A 93 14.98 -0.75 18.15
N ARG A 94 15.23 -0.96 16.85
CA ARG A 94 15.43 0.13 15.87
C ARG A 94 14.14 0.95 15.68
N HIS A 95 13.00 0.28 15.71
CA HIS A 95 11.67 0.86 15.44
C HIS A 95 10.90 1.23 16.71
N GLY A 96 11.46 1.02 17.90
CA GLY A 96 10.82 1.35 19.18
C GLY A 96 9.65 0.42 19.56
N LEU A 97 9.69 -0.84 19.12
CA LEU A 97 8.70 -1.89 19.41
C LEU A 97 9.09 -2.78 20.59
#